data_AF-A0A5E4E3A3-F1
#
_entry.id   AF-A0A5E4E3A3-F1
#
_cell.length_a   1.000
_cell.length_b   1.000
_cell.length_c   1.000
_cell.angle_alpha   90.00
_cell.angle_beta   90.00
_cell.angle_gamma   90.00
#
_symmetry.space_group_name_H-M   'P 1'
#
loop_
_entity.id
_entity.type
_entity.pdbx_description
1 polymer ?
#
loop_
_entity_poly.entity_id
_entity_poly.type
_entity_poly.pdbx_seq_one_letter_code
_entity_poly.pdbx_strand_id
1 'polypeptide(L)'
;MLTISIHKPMLLRYSHVRIRSHQKFHKIDPIPFVKMEAKSSQTRKMEELSVKHPTPFIPKLEPSGEPDLQFDRLQTSDQDLVQEKKFEFGRFIAREAILDEELWTAAWLRAESHWEDRANDRFADSYKRKFSDQEFNAIKRRRKGEYGQKCSCIITVRKEPKNVKYTVVKSVVGTLDLSIRYLLDGETFPGEREKAPPFCSINRTQSNRYGYISNLCVSKAARCQGIASSMMHFAIRLALLEGAEQVYVHVHRKNKPAQELYRKMGFEMVEKATSQLEEEQTYLLRFKA
;
A
#
# COMPACT_ATOMS: atom_id res chain seq x y z
N MET A 1 15.74 3.34 14.65
CA MET A 1 14.98 2.14 14.27
C MET A 1 14.39 2.42 12.90
N LEU A 2 14.70 1.57 11.93
CA LEU A 2 14.13 1.64 10.59
C LEU A 2 13.22 0.43 10.46
N THR A 3 11.96 0.63 10.78
CA THR A 3 10.90 -0.29 10.36
C THR A 3 10.44 0.18 8.99
N ILE A 4 10.33 -0.77 8.06
CA ILE A 4 9.97 -0.67 6.64
C ILE A 4 11.22 -0.76 5.74
N SER A 5 11.47 -1.98 5.23
CA SER A 5 12.09 -2.11 3.91
C SER A 5 11.09 -1.53 2.92
N ILE A 6 11.46 -0.41 2.29
CA ILE A 6 10.70 0.14 1.18
C ILE A 6 10.88 -0.85 0.04
N HIS A 7 9.88 -1.70 -0.16
CA HIS A 7 9.83 -2.54 -1.34
C HIS A 7 9.73 -1.59 -2.54
N LYS A 8 10.82 -1.47 -3.31
CA LYS A 8 10.75 -0.87 -4.64
C LYS A 8 9.66 -1.63 -5.40
N PRO A 9 8.67 -0.95 -6.00
CA PRO A 9 7.78 -1.64 -6.92
C PRO A 9 8.67 -2.13 -8.07
N MET A 10 8.88 -3.45 -8.14
CA MET A 10 9.38 -4.08 -9.34
C MET A 10 8.30 -3.82 -10.39
N LEU A 11 8.50 -2.77 -11.19
CA LEU A 11 7.70 -2.49 -12.37
C LEU A 11 7.93 -3.66 -13.33
N LEU A 12 7.10 -4.70 -13.22
CA LEU A 12 6.90 -5.64 -14.30
C LEU A 12 6.26 -4.84 -15.44
N ARG A 13 7.11 -4.28 -16.32
CA ARG A 13 6.69 -3.78 -17.61
C ARG A 13 6.19 -4.98 -18.42
N TYR A 14 4.90 -5.23 -18.37
CA TYR A 14 4.26 -6.02 -19.41
C TYR A 14 4.27 -5.18 -20.70
N SER A 15 5.05 -5.64 -21.68
CA SER A 15 4.94 -5.16 -23.05
C SER A 15 3.57 -5.56 -23.58
N HIS A 16 2.65 -4.60 -23.67
CA HIS A 16 1.46 -4.76 -24.50
C HIS A 16 1.93 -4.96 -25.95
N VAL A 17 1.82 -6.19 -26.44
CA VAL A 17 1.82 -6.47 -27.88
C VAL A 17 0.55 -5.83 -28.44
N ARG A 18 0.64 -4.55 -28.83
CA ARG A 18 -0.35 -3.92 -29.70
C ARG A 18 -0.08 -4.42 -31.12
N ILE A 19 -0.92 -5.33 -31.59
CA ILE A 19 -1.08 -5.62 -33.01
C ILE A 19 -1.48 -4.29 -33.67
N ARG A 20 -0.53 -3.65 -34.37
CA ARG A 20 -0.78 -2.45 -35.18
C ARG A 20 -1.26 -2.91 -36.56
N SER A 21 -2.53 -2.69 -36.85
CA SER A 21 -3.08 -2.71 -38.21
C SER A 21 -2.46 -1.57 -39.02
N HIS A 22 -1.86 -1.91 -40.16
CA HIS A 22 -1.30 -0.96 -41.11
C HIS A 22 -2.38 -0.10 -41.75
N GLN A 23 -2.27 1.23 -41.62
CA GLN A 23 -2.82 2.16 -42.60
C GLN A 23 -1.76 3.22 -42.92
N LYS A 24 -1.30 3.20 -44.18
CA LYS A 24 -0.38 4.15 -44.81
C LYS A 24 -1.14 5.42 -45.16
N PHE A 25 -0.63 6.59 -44.80
CA PHE A 25 -0.91 7.84 -45.53
C PHE A 25 0.34 8.74 -45.55
N HIS A 26 0.43 9.50 -46.64
CA HIS A 26 1.63 10.01 -47.29
C HIS A 26 2.34 11.19 -46.59
N LYS A 27 3.65 11.29 -46.85
CA LYS A 27 4.55 12.41 -46.52
C LYS A 27 4.19 13.67 -47.33
N ILE A 28 4.31 14.83 -46.70
CA ILE A 28 4.50 16.13 -47.36
C ILE A 28 5.62 16.87 -46.59
N ASP A 29 6.69 17.23 -47.28
CA ASP A 29 7.83 18.00 -46.77
C ASP A 29 7.57 19.53 -46.87
N PRO A 30 8.17 20.38 -46.01
CA PRO A 30 7.96 21.83 -46.01
C PRO A 30 9.07 22.59 -46.77
N ILE A 31 8.74 23.75 -47.35
CA ILE A 31 9.69 24.73 -47.93
C ILE A 31 9.34 26.15 -47.42
N PRO A 32 10.32 27.07 -47.22
CA PRO A 32 10.31 28.08 -46.17
C PRO A 32 10.10 29.55 -46.59
N PHE A 33 9.78 30.34 -45.55
CA PHE A 33 9.89 31.79 -45.31
C PHE A 33 10.51 32.71 -46.38
N VAL A 34 9.82 33.83 -46.67
CA VAL A 34 10.43 35.15 -46.93
C VAL A 34 9.65 36.25 -46.20
N LYS A 35 10.44 37.16 -45.62
CA LYS A 35 10.16 38.26 -44.71
C LYS A 35 9.89 39.55 -45.51
N MET A 36 9.00 40.43 -45.07
CA MET A 36 9.22 41.89 -45.18
C MET A 36 8.25 42.68 -44.31
N GLU A 37 8.81 43.47 -43.41
CA GLU A 37 8.14 44.52 -42.64
C GLU A 37 8.10 45.81 -43.47
N ALA A 38 7.03 46.59 -43.31
CA ALA A 38 7.06 48.04 -43.54
C ALA A 38 6.03 48.74 -42.65
N LYS A 39 6.43 49.91 -42.17
CA LYS A 39 5.91 50.67 -41.03
C LYS A 39 4.70 51.56 -41.38
N SER A 40 3.98 51.93 -40.32
CA SER A 40 3.71 53.31 -39.88
C SER A 40 2.24 53.82 -39.83
N SER A 41 1.92 54.31 -38.61
CA SER A 41 1.14 55.50 -38.20
C SER A 41 -0.39 55.60 -38.39
N GLN A 42 -1.04 55.54 -37.21
CA GLN A 42 -1.97 56.52 -36.60
C GLN A 42 -3.44 56.69 -37.06
N THR A 43 -4.30 56.43 -36.06
CA THR A 43 -5.53 57.14 -35.63
C THR A 43 -6.80 57.10 -36.48
N ARG A 44 -7.86 56.51 -35.90
CA ARG A 44 -9.15 57.19 -35.59
C ARG A 44 -10.05 56.32 -34.69
N LYS A 45 -10.82 57.00 -33.84
CA LYS A 45 -11.72 56.48 -32.78
C LYS A 45 -13.19 56.53 -33.26
N MET A 46 -14.02 55.58 -32.81
CA MET A 46 -15.51 55.49 -32.76
C MET A 46 -15.96 54.12 -33.27
N GLU A 47 -16.94 53.40 -32.74
CA GLU A 47 -17.74 53.44 -31.50
C GLU A 47 -18.36 52.03 -31.37
N GLU A 48 -18.87 51.70 -30.19
CA GLU A 48 -19.37 50.38 -29.80
C GLU A 48 -20.53 49.84 -30.66
N LEU A 49 -20.51 48.53 -30.93
CA LEU A 49 -21.72 47.73 -31.06
C LEU A 49 -21.55 46.41 -30.29
N SER A 50 -22.32 46.32 -29.21
CA SER A 50 -22.44 45.20 -28.28
C SER A 50 -23.10 44.00 -28.94
N VAL A 51 -22.41 42.85 -28.98
CA VAL A 51 -23.02 41.55 -29.25
C VAL A 51 -22.56 40.57 -28.15
N LYS A 52 -23.51 40.23 -27.27
CA LYS A 52 -23.35 39.23 -26.21
C LYS A 52 -23.21 37.85 -26.86
N HIS A 53 -22.03 37.23 -26.77
CA HIS A 53 -21.86 35.82 -27.10
C HIS A 53 -22.34 34.95 -25.92
N PRO A 54 -23.15 33.90 -26.17
CA PRO A 54 -23.56 32.97 -25.13
C PRO A 54 -22.36 32.12 -24.69
N THR A 55 -22.05 32.15 -23.40
CA THR A 55 -21.07 31.27 -22.75
C THR A 55 -21.48 29.81 -22.94
N PRO A 56 -20.57 28.91 -23.38
CA PRO A 56 -20.88 27.50 -23.45
C PRO A 56 -21.04 26.94 -22.04
N PHE A 57 -22.22 26.36 -21.78
CA PHE A 57 -22.48 25.53 -20.62
C PHE A 57 -21.56 24.31 -20.68
N ILE A 58 -20.47 24.33 -19.92
CA ILE A 58 -19.71 23.13 -19.58
C ILE A 58 -20.48 22.47 -18.44
N PRO A 59 -21.03 21.25 -18.61
CA PRO A 59 -21.58 20.51 -17.49
C PRO A 59 -20.46 20.34 -16.47
N LYS A 60 -20.67 20.86 -15.25
CA LYS A 60 -19.82 20.54 -14.10
C LYS A 60 -19.81 19.02 -13.99
N LEU A 61 -18.71 18.41 -14.41
CA LEU A 61 -18.36 17.07 -14.01
C LEU A 61 -18.13 17.16 -12.51
N GLU A 62 -19.16 16.80 -11.73
CA GLU A 62 -19.03 16.59 -10.30
C GLU A 62 -17.76 15.74 -10.07
N PRO A 63 -16.82 16.19 -9.22
CA PRO A 63 -15.75 15.30 -8.82
C PRO A 63 -16.44 14.09 -8.20
N SER A 64 -16.16 12.89 -8.72
CA SER A 64 -16.51 11.65 -8.05
C SER A 64 -15.73 11.62 -6.73
N GLY A 65 -16.25 12.34 -5.73
CA GLY A 65 -15.64 12.49 -4.43
C GLY A 65 -15.79 11.18 -3.72
N GLU A 66 -14.69 10.44 -3.59
CA GLU A 66 -14.58 9.54 -2.45
C GLU A 66 -14.93 10.37 -1.20
N PRO A 67 -15.85 9.91 -0.34
CA PRO A 67 -16.30 10.71 0.79
C PRO A 67 -15.09 11.12 1.63
N ASP A 68 -15.03 12.40 2.00
CA ASP A 68 -13.97 12.92 2.87
C ASP A 68 -13.89 12.08 4.16
N LEU A 69 -12.67 11.84 4.63
CA LEU A 69 -12.39 11.07 5.85
C LEU A 69 -13.15 11.67 7.06
N GLN A 70 -13.94 10.85 7.74
CA GLN A 70 -14.72 11.27 8.91
C GLN A 70 -14.08 10.78 10.22
N PHE A 71 -13.17 11.58 10.78
CA PHE A 71 -12.42 11.19 11.98
C PHE A 71 -13.25 11.05 13.27
N ASP A 72 -14.44 11.66 13.31
CA ASP A 72 -15.38 11.56 14.44
C ASP A 72 -16.31 10.35 14.35
N ARG A 73 -16.20 9.54 13.29
CA ARG A 73 -16.99 8.32 13.12
C ARG A 73 -16.73 7.36 14.28
N LEU A 74 -17.81 6.89 14.92
CA LEU A 74 -17.74 5.87 15.97
C LEU A 74 -17.46 4.49 15.38
N GLN A 75 -16.76 3.66 16.15
CA GLN A 75 -16.52 2.27 15.79
C GLN A 75 -17.86 1.54 15.62
N THR A 76 -18.03 0.87 14.48
CA THR A 76 -19.21 0.05 14.21
C THR A 76 -19.10 -1.29 14.95
N SER A 77 -20.24 -1.90 15.28
CA SER A 77 -20.28 -3.23 15.87
C SER A 77 -19.67 -4.26 14.92
N ASP A 78 -18.68 -5.03 15.37
CA ASP A 78 -18.07 -6.13 14.62
C ASP A 78 -18.94 -7.42 14.64
N GLN A 79 -20.24 -7.30 14.95
CA GLN A 79 -21.19 -8.43 15.01
C GLN A 79 -21.59 -8.95 13.62
N ASP A 80 -21.62 -8.09 12.61
CA ASP A 80 -22.04 -8.46 11.25
C ASP A 80 -20.90 -9.09 10.41
N LEU A 81 -19.71 -9.24 11.00
CA LEU A 81 -18.56 -9.82 10.32
C LEU A 81 -18.58 -11.34 10.39
N VAL A 82 -18.39 -11.97 9.23
CA VAL A 82 -18.21 -13.42 9.10
C VAL A 82 -17.11 -13.89 10.07
N GLN A 83 -17.41 -14.88 10.89
CA GLN A 83 -16.55 -15.35 11.99
C GLN A 83 -15.13 -15.71 11.53
N GLU A 84 -14.99 -16.25 10.31
CA GLU A 84 -13.70 -16.64 9.72
C GLU A 84 -12.80 -15.43 9.38
N LYS A 85 -13.40 -14.25 9.18
CA LYS A 85 -12.72 -12.99 8.82
C LYS A 85 -12.38 -12.12 10.02
N LYS A 86 -12.59 -12.63 11.24
CA LYS A 86 -12.16 -11.96 12.48
C LYS A 86 -11.46 -12.93 13.42
N PHE A 87 -10.68 -12.36 14.33
CA PHE A 87 -10.03 -13.09 15.40
C PHE A 87 -10.07 -12.28 16.68
N GLU A 88 -10.82 -12.77 17.66
CA GLU A 88 -11.01 -12.10 18.93
C GLU A 88 -10.01 -12.64 19.96
N PHE A 89 -9.34 -11.74 20.68
CA PHE A 89 -8.41 -12.11 21.74
C PHE A 89 -8.42 -11.04 22.84
N GLY A 90 -8.75 -11.46 24.07
CA GLY A 90 -8.95 -10.55 25.19
C GLY A 90 -9.90 -9.40 24.85
N ARG A 91 -9.41 -8.16 25.00
CA ARG A 91 -10.16 -6.92 24.71
C ARG A 91 -9.98 -6.40 23.28
N PHE A 92 -9.45 -7.23 22.38
CA PHE A 92 -9.09 -6.83 21.02
C PHE A 92 -9.74 -7.75 19.98
N ILE A 93 -9.86 -7.22 18.76
CA ILE A 93 -10.31 -7.95 17.57
C ILE A 93 -9.33 -7.64 16.44
N ALA A 94 -8.75 -8.67 15.82
CA ALA A 94 -8.03 -8.55 14.57
C ALA A 94 -8.96 -8.89 13.40
N ARG A 95 -8.99 -8.04 12.38
CA ARG A 95 -9.79 -8.24 11.16
C ARG A 95 -9.22 -7.43 10.00
N GLU A 96 -9.71 -7.70 8.79
CA GLU A 96 -9.45 -6.82 7.65
C GLU A 96 -10.10 -5.45 7.87
N ALA A 97 -9.39 -4.37 7.51
CA ALA A 97 -9.95 -3.02 7.51
C ALA A 97 -11.06 -2.89 6.45
N ILE A 98 -12.08 -2.10 6.72
CA ILE A 98 -13.26 -1.93 5.87
C ILE A 98 -13.42 -0.46 5.52
N LEU A 99 -13.16 0.42 6.48
CA LEU A 99 -13.35 1.86 6.33
C LEU A 99 -12.04 2.55 5.94
N ASP A 100 -12.15 3.64 5.18
CA ASP A 100 -11.00 4.46 4.82
C ASP A 100 -10.36 5.10 6.07
N GLU A 101 -11.14 5.43 7.10
CA GLU A 101 -10.59 5.94 8.37
C GLU A 101 -9.71 4.90 9.08
N GLU A 102 -10.02 3.61 8.95
CA GLU A 102 -9.18 2.53 9.50
C GLU A 102 -7.87 2.40 8.72
N LEU A 103 -7.93 2.50 7.40
CA LEU A 103 -6.74 2.49 6.54
C LEU A 103 -5.86 3.72 6.80
N TRP A 104 -6.47 4.89 7.00
CA TRP A 104 -5.75 6.11 7.34
C TRP A 104 -5.07 5.97 8.71
N THR A 105 -5.78 5.43 9.71
CA THR A 105 -5.23 5.20 11.05
C THR A 105 -4.10 4.17 11.02
N ALA A 106 -4.23 3.12 10.21
CA ALA A 106 -3.15 2.17 9.96
C ALA A 106 -1.90 2.86 9.34
N ALA A 107 -2.10 3.74 8.36
CA ALA A 107 -1.01 4.51 7.76
C ALA A 107 -0.34 5.46 8.78
N TRP A 108 -1.14 6.13 9.61
CA TRP A 108 -0.65 6.98 10.69
C TRP A 108 0.17 6.19 11.72
N LEU A 109 -0.31 5.03 12.17
CA LEU A 109 0.43 4.15 13.09
C LEU A 109 1.79 3.69 12.53
N ARG A 110 1.88 3.46 11.22
CA ARG A 110 3.15 3.14 10.55
C ARG A 110 4.09 4.33 10.54
N ALA A 111 3.56 5.52 10.27
CA ALA A 111 4.31 6.78 10.34
C ALA A 111 4.86 7.00 11.76
N GLU A 112 4.02 6.87 12.78
CA GLU A 112 4.45 6.99 14.17
C GLU A 112 5.58 6.01 14.49
N SER A 113 5.37 4.73 14.15
CA SER A 113 6.35 3.65 14.38
C SER A 113 7.69 3.90 13.68
N HIS A 114 7.69 4.52 12.49
CA HIS A 114 8.91 4.80 11.73
C HIS A 114 9.74 5.94 12.33
N TRP A 115 9.10 6.94 12.95
CA TRP A 115 9.78 8.10 13.55
C TRP A 115 9.97 8.02 15.07
N GLU A 116 9.64 6.90 15.73
CA GLU A 116 9.73 6.79 17.21
C GLU A 116 11.11 7.10 17.78
N ASP A 117 12.17 6.72 17.06
CA ASP A 117 13.56 6.91 17.48
C ASP A 117 14.12 8.31 17.14
N ARG A 118 13.34 9.13 16.43
CA ARG A 118 13.73 10.49 16.00
C ARG A 118 12.87 11.55 16.69
N ALA A 119 12.55 11.32 17.96
CA ALA A 119 11.66 12.18 18.74
C ALA A 119 12.14 13.64 18.87
N ASN A 120 13.43 13.92 18.66
CA ASN A 120 14.02 15.26 18.78
C ASN A 120 14.04 16.06 17.46
N ASP A 121 13.41 15.56 16.40
CA ASP A 121 13.32 16.26 15.11
C ASP A 121 12.20 17.30 15.12
N ARG A 122 12.55 18.58 14.88
CA ARG A 122 11.63 19.73 14.88
C ARG A 122 10.48 19.55 13.87
N PHE A 123 10.69 18.77 12.80
CA PHE A 123 9.72 18.56 11.73
C PHE A 123 9.12 17.15 11.74
N ALA A 124 9.28 16.40 12.84
CA ALA A 124 8.78 15.03 12.93
C ALA A 124 7.29 14.92 12.55
N ASP A 125 6.46 15.85 13.00
CA ASP A 125 5.01 15.79 12.76
C ASP A 125 4.61 16.10 11.32
N SER A 126 5.33 17.00 10.64
CA SER A 126 5.10 17.26 9.21
C SER A 126 5.56 16.08 8.36
N TYR A 127 6.67 15.43 8.72
CA TYR A 127 7.12 14.20 8.07
C TYR A 127 6.16 13.04 8.28
N LYS A 128 5.65 12.84 9.51
CA LYS A 128 4.64 11.81 9.80
C LYS A 128 3.39 12.02 8.95
N ARG A 129 2.88 13.25 8.85
CA ARG A 129 1.70 13.57 8.02
C ARG A 129 1.94 13.26 6.54
N LYS A 130 3.06 13.74 5.99
CA LYS A 130 3.40 13.45 4.59
C LYS A 130 3.55 11.95 4.34
N PHE A 131 4.18 11.24 5.27
CA PHE A 131 4.36 9.80 5.17
C PHE A 131 3.03 9.04 5.31
N SER A 132 2.17 9.42 6.25
CA SER A 132 0.86 8.79 6.43
C SER A 132 -0.01 8.96 5.19
N ASP A 133 0.03 10.13 4.54
CA ASP A 133 -0.74 10.37 3.31
C ASP A 133 -0.22 9.49 2.16
N GLN A 134 1.11 9.34 2.03
CA GLN A 134 1.72 8.47 1.04
C GLN A 134 1.36 6.99 1.29
N GLU A 135 1.45 6.54 2.54
CA GLU A 135 1.11 5.17 2.93
C GLU A 135 -0.38 4.87 2.75
N PHE A 136 -1.27 5.79 3.13
CA PHE A 136 -2.70 5.64 2.94
C PHE A 136 -3.05 5.42 1.47
N ASN A 137 -2.51 6.28 0.59
CA ASN A 137 -2.69 6.14 -0.86
C ASN A 137 -2.05 4.85 -1.40
N ALA A 138 -0.93 4.40 -0.84
CA ALA A 138 -0.30 3.14 -1.22
C ALA A 138 -1.18 1.93 -0.83
N ILE A 139 -1.77 1.93 0.37
CA ILE A 139 -2.67 0.87 0.83
C ILE A 139 -3.91 0.80 -0.06
N LYS A 140 -4.53 1.94 -0.40
CA LYS A 140 -5.69 1.98 -1.30
C LYS A 140 -5.37 1.39 -2.68
N ARG A 141 -4.23 1.75 -3.27
CA ARG A 141 -3.79 1.17 -4.55
C ARG A 141 -3.53 -0.33 -4.47
N ARG A 142 -2.87 -0.81 -3.40
CA ARG A 142 -2.63 -2.24 -3.18
C ARG A 142 -3.94 -3.04 -3.07
N ARG A 143 -4.96 -2.49 -2.39
CA ARG A 143 -6.29 -3.13 -2.28
C ARG A 143 -7.05 -3.22 -3.59
N LYS A 144 -6.91 -2.23 -4.47
CA LYS A 144 -7.52 -2.24 -5.81
C LYS A 144 -6.96 -3.35 -6.71
N GLY A 145 -5.86 -4.01 -6.32
CA GLY A 145 -5.37 -5.22 -6.98
C GLY A 145 -4.69 -4.95 -8.32
N GLU A 146 -4.14 -3.75 -8.53
CA GLU A 146 -3.55 -3.26 -9.79
C GLU A 146 -2.42 -4.16 -10.38
N TYR A 147 -2.01 -5.23 -9.69
CA TYR A 147 -0.95 -6.16 -10.09
C TYR A 147 -1.32 -7.65 -9.97
N GLY A 148 -2.61 -7.99 -9.88
CA GLY A 148 -3.07 -9.39 -9.78
C GLY A 148 -2.69 -10.09 -8.46
N GLN A 149 -2.23 -9.33 -7.47
CA GLN A 149 -1.93 -9.79 -6.12
C GLN A 149 -3.03 -9.30 -5.17
N LYS A 150 -3.60 -10.21 -4.37
CA LYS A 150 -4.58 -9.85 -3.35
C LYS A 150 -3.84 -9.32 -2.13
N CYS A 151 -4.06 -8.05 -1.78
CA CYS A 151 -3.44 -7.41 -0.62
C CYS A 151 -4.51 -6.94 0.36
N SER A 152 -4.47 -7.49 1.56
CA SER A 152 -5.38 -7.16 2.66
C SER A 152 -4.63 -6.38 3.74
N CYS A 153 -5.20 -5.25 4.13
CA CYS A 153 -4.74 -4.52 5.32
C CYS A 153 -5.53 -5.04 6.52
N ILE A 154 -4.85 -5.76 7.41
CA ILE A 154 -5.38 -6.26 8.68
C ILE A 154 -5.10 -5.22 9.75
N ILE A 155 -6.11 -4.96 10.57
CA ILE A 155 -6.03 -4.06 11.72
C ILE A 155 -6.40 -4.82 12.98
N THR A 156 -5.88 -4.35 14.12
CA THR A 156 -6.39 -4.73 15.43
C THR A 156 -7.12 -3.53 16.03
N VAL A 157 -8.38 -3.73 16.41
CA VAL A 157 -9.21 -2.72 17.10
C VAL A 157 -9.47 -3.11 18.55
N ARG A 158 -9.64 -2.12 19.40
CA ARG A 158 -10.16 -2.30 20.77
C ARG A 158 -11.64 -2.65 20.70
N LYS A 159 -12.09 -3.56 21.55
CA LYS A 159 -13.52 -3.77 21.80
C LYS A 159 -14.06 -2.57 22.57
N GLU A 160 -15.22 -2.07 22.18
CA GLU A 160 -15.93 -1.06 22.97
C GLU A 160 -16.39 -1.69 24.29
N PRO A 161 -15.94 -1.22 25.47
CA PRO A 161 -16.55 -1.61 26.73
C PRO A 161 -17.95 -0.96 26.81
N LYS A 162 -18.86 -1.56 27.59
CA LYS A 162 -20.29 -1.19 27.65
C LYS A 162 -20.58 0.31 27.89
N ASN A 163 -19.61 1.09 28.37
CA ASN A 163 -19.78 2.51 28.74
C ASN A 163 -18.83 3.48 28.01
N VAL A 164 -17.97 3.02 27.09
CA VAL A 164 -17.05 3.91 26.35
C VAL A 164 -17.12 3.60 24.87
N LYS A 165 -17.51 4.59 24.08
CA LYS A 165 -17.45 4.53 22.62
C LYS A 165 -16.11 5.08 22.14
N TYR A 166 -15.50 4.38 21.20
CA TYR A 166 -14.26 4.85 20.57
C TYR A 166 -14.59 5.38 19.18
N THR A 167 -13.94 6.48 18.78
CA THR A 167 -13.88 6.80 17.35
C THR A 167 -13.04 5.74 16.65
N VAL A 168 -13.26 5.54 15.35
CA VAL A 168 -12.48 4.59 14.53
C VAL A 168 -10.97 4.84 14.68
N VAL A 169 -10.56 6.11 14.70
CA VAL A 169 -9.15 6.50 14.87
C VAL A 169 -8.58 6.07 16.22
N LYS A 170 -9.38 6.13 17.29
CA LYS A 170 -8.92 5.78 18.65
C LYS A 170 -9.01 4.29 18.94
N SER A 171 -9.77 3.52 18.17
CA SER A 171 -9.94 2.09 18.39
C SER A 171 -8.79 1.26 17.81
N VAL A 172 -8.23 1.66 16.67
CA VAL A 172 -7.15 0.91 16.00
C VAL A 172 -5.86 1.03 16.80
N VAL A 173 -5.29 -0.13 17.17
CA VAL A 173 -4.06 -0.23 17.97
C VAL A 173 -2.94 -1.00 17.28
N GLY A 174 -3.22 -1.66 16.16
CA GLY A 174 -2.23 -2.40 15.40
C GLY A 174 -2.62 -2.52 13.94
N THR A 175 -1.62 -2.71 13.09
CA THR A 175 -1.77 -2.88 11.63
C THR A 175 -0.78 -3.90 11.11
N LEU A 176 -1.17 -4.60 10.04
CA LEU A 176 -0.41 -5.60 9.33
C LEU A 176 -0.91 -5.70 7.89
N ASP A 177 -0.02 -5.76 6.90
CA ASP A 177 -0.38 -6.05 5.51
C ASP A 177 -0.10 -7.52 5.20
N LEU A 178 -1.11 -8.21 4.66
CA LEU A 178 -1.00 -9.56 4.11
C LEU A 178 -1.19 -9.52 2.59
N SER A 179 -0.21 -10.01 1.84
CA SER A 179 -0.30 -10.15 0.39
C SER A 179 -0.23 -11.62 -0.02
N ILE A 180 -1.18 -12.08 -0.84
CA ILE A 180 -1.12 -13.39 -1.47
C ILE A 180 -0.47 -13.23 -2.85
N ARG A 181 0.66 -13.91 -3.03
CA ARG A 181 1.53 -13.78 -4.20
C ARG A 181 1.88 -15.16 -4.76
N TYR A 182 2.54 -15.17 -5.92
CA TYR A 182 3.03 -16.38 -6.59
C TYR A 182 4.53 -16.26 -6.80
N LEU A 183 5.27 -17.35 -6.58
CA LEU A 183 6.69 -17.43 -6.95
C LEU A 183 6.81 -17.46 -8.48
N LEU A 184 7.90 -16.88 -9.01
CA LEU A 184 8.23 -17.01 -10.43
C LEU A 184 8.81 -18.40 -10.70
N ASP A 185 8.74 -18.85 -11.96
CA ASP A 185 9.24 -20.18 -12.32
C ASP A 185 10.75 -20.35 -12.04
N GLY A 186 11.04 -21.29 -11.15
CA GLY A 186 12.39 -21.59 -10.66
C GLY A 186 12.91 -20.62 -9.59
N GLU A 187 12.03 -19.82 -8.95
CA GLU A 187 12.30 -19.22 -7.64
C GLU A 187 11.91 -20.18 -6.52
N THR A 188 12.72 -20.20 -5.47
CA THR A 188 12.48 -20.96 -4.24
C THR A 188 12.03 -20.07 -3.09
N PHE A 189 12.32 -18.77 -3.16
CA PHE A 189 11.87 -17.76 -2.20
C PHE A 189 11.62 -16.41 -2.90
N PRO A 190 10.82 -15.51 -2.28
CA PRO A 190 10.51 -14.21 -2.87
C PRO A 190 11.76 -13.37 -3.09
N GLY A 191 11.98 -12.92 -4.33
CA GLY A 191 13.08 -12.00 -4.66
C GLY A 191 14.43 -12.68 -4.92
N GLU A 192 14.49 -14.02 -5.00
CA GLU A 192 15.73 -14.75 -5.32
C GLU A 192 16.36 -14.28 -6.65
N ARG A 193 15.53 -13.86 -7.62
CA ARG A 193 16.00 -13.35 -8.91
C ARG A 193 15.91 -11.83 -8.99
N GLU A 194 17.03 -11.16 -8.68
CA GLU A 194 17.15 -9.70 -8.84
C GLU A 194 16.98 -9.22 -10.30
N LYS A 195 17.17 -10.11 -11.28
CA LYS A 195 17.02 -9.85 -12.72
C LYS A 195 16.26 -10.99 -13.41
N ALA A 196 14.99 -11.16 -13.05
CA ALA A 196 14.13 -12.10 -13.78
C ALA A 196 14.15 -11.76 -15.28
N PRO A 197 14.46 -12.71 -16.18
CA PRO A 197 14.38 -12.50 -17.62
C PRO A 197 13.01 -11.91 -18.01
N PRO A 198 12.94 -11.07 -19.07
CA PRO A 198 11.71 -10.38 -19.49
C PRO A 198 10.55 -11.32 -19.88
N PHE A 199 10.76 -12.64 -19.87
CA PHE A 199 9.79 -13.68 -20.23
C PHE A 199 9.67 -14.78 -19.15
N CYS A 200 9.80 -14.45 -17.86
CA CYS A 200 9.49 -15.42 -16.81
C CYS A 200 7.97 -15.67 -16.77
N SER A 201 7.55 -16.92 -16.96
CA SER A 201 6.19 -17.35 -16.70
C SER A 201 5.91 -17.34 -15.20
N ILE A 202 4.73 -16.85 -14.84
CA ILE A 202 4.17 -17.04 -13.50
C ILE A 202 3.34 -18.31 -13.60
N ASN A 203 3.86 -19.45 -13.13
CA ASN A 203 3.04 -20.63 -13.01
C ASN A 203 2.07 -20.44 -11.84
N ARG A 204 0.79 -20.19 -12.17
CA ARG A 204 -0.32 -19.98 -11.22
C ARG A 204 -0.86 -21.29 -10.65
N THR A 205 -0.03 -22.31 -10.52
CA THR A 205 -0.36 -23.53 -9.79
C THR A 205 -0.52 -23.24 -8.30
N GLN A 206 -1.34 -24.02 -7.60
CA GLN A 206 -1.60 -23.84 -6.17
C GLN A 206 -0.31 -23.93 -5.34
N SER A 207 0.63 -24.79 -5.75
CA SER A 207 1.92 -25.01 -5.09
C SER A 207 2.89 -23.81 -5.13
N ASN A 208 2.65 -22.83 -5.98
CA ASN A 208 3.49 -21.63 -6.09
C ASN A 208 2.98 -20.44 -5.28
N ARG A 209 1.85 -20.60 -4.58
CA ARG A 209 1.23 -19.51 -3.82
C ARG A 209 1.90 -19.36 -2.44
N TYR A 210 2.22 -18.13 -2.07
CA TYR A 210 2.75 -17.81 -0.76
C TYR A 210 2.10 -16.56 -0.17
N GLY A 211 2.09 -16.49 1.17
CA GLY A 211 1.71 -15.30 1.92
C GLY A 211 2.93 -14.43 2.17
N TYR A 212 2.80 -13.11 2.00
CA TYR A 212 3.83 -12.15 2.36
C TYR A 212 3.28 -11.18 3.38
N ILE A 213 3.92 -11.14 4.54
CA ILE A 213 3.52 -10.28 5.66
C ILE A 213 4.46 -9.08 5.71
N SER A 214 3.90 -7.88 5.83
CA SER A 214 4.64 -6.62 5.92
C SER A 214 3.93 -5.59 6.77
N ASN A 215 4.61 -4.49 7.11
CA ASN A 215 4.01 -3.36 7.82
C ASN A 215 3.35 -3.72 9.16
N LEU A 216 3.90 -4.71 9.87
CA LEU A 216 3.49 -5.04 11.23
C LEU A 216 3.86 -3.91 12.19
N CYS A 217 2.87 -3.21 12.71
CA CYS A 217 3.04 -2.15 13.69
C CYS A 217 2.00 -2.29 14.80
N VAL A 218 2.40 -1.99 16.03
CA VAL A 218 1.51 -1.89 17.19
C VAL A 218 1.80 -0.58 17.89
N SER A 219 0.74 0.17 18.21
CA SER A 219 0.81 1.41 18.96
C SER A 219 1.67 1.23 20.20
N LYS A 220 2.58 2.17 20.46
CA LYS A 220 3.54 2.10 21.57
C LYS A 220 2.89 1.81 22.91
N ALA A 221 1.74 2.43 23.19
CA ALA A 221 0.97 2.24 24.42
C ALA A 221 0.27 0.86 24.53
N ALA A 222 0.18 0.12 23.43
CA ALA A 222 -0.50 -1.19 23.34
C ALA A 222 0.49 -2.36 23.15
N ARG A 223 1.80 -2.11 23.16
CA ARG A 223 2.83 -3.17 23.05
C ARG A 223 2.88 -4.06 24.29
N CYS A 224 3.54 -5.20 24.15
CA CYS A 224 3.69 -6.20 25.22
C CYS A 224 2.37 -6.78 25.76
N GLN A 225 1.28 -6.68 25.00
CA GLN A 225 -0.04 -7.25 25.34
C GLN A 225 -0.44 -8.43 24.42
N GLY A 226 0.51 -9.03 23.70
CA GLY A 226 0.25 -10.14 22.78
C GLY A 226 -0.50 -9.76 21.50
N ILE A 227 -0.64 -8.47 21.18
CA ILE A 227 -1.35 -7.99 19.98
C ILE A 227 -0.64 -8.44 18.70
N ALA A 228 0.68 -8.22 18.61
CA ALA A 228 1.45 -8.56 17.41
C ALA A 228 1.41 -10.06 17.11
N SER A 229 1.60 -10.92 18.12
CA SER A 229 1.51 -12.37 17.97
C SER A 229 0.12 -12.83 17.56
N SER A 230 -0.94 -12.27 18.17
CA SER A 230 -2.33 -12.62 17.84
C SER A 230 -2.69 -12.22 16.40
N MET A 231 -2.29 -11.02 15.98
CA MET A 231 -2.52 -10.53 14.61
C MET A 231 -1.72 -11.33 13.58
N MET A 232 -0.49 -11.74 13.90
CA MET A 232 0.32 -12.63 13.06
C MET A 232 -0.31 -14.01 12.92
N HIS A 233 -0.81 -14.64 13.99
CA HIS A 233 -1.52 -15.92 13.91
C HIS A 233 -2.75 -15.82 13.01
N PHE A 234 -3.50 -14.72 13.13
CA PHE A 234 -4.65 -14.47 12.27
C PHE A 234 -4.24 -14.33 10.79
N ALA A 235 -3.19 -13.57 10.50
CA ALA A 235 -2.69 -13.39 9.13
C ALA A 235 -2.15 -14.69 8.52
N ILE A 236 -1.41 -15.49 9.29
CA ILE A 236 -0.93 -16.81 8.83
C ILE A 236 -2.14 -17.69 8.51
N ARG A 237 -3.12 -17.79 9.42
CA ARG A 237 -4.34 -18.57 9.18
C ARG A 237 -5.06 -18.13 7.91
N LEU A 238 -5.22 -16.83 7.69
CA LEU A 238 -5.82 -16.31 6.46
C LEU A 238 -5.00 -16.68 5.22
N ALA A 239 -3.67 -16.60 5.28
CA ALA A 239 -2.82 -17.00 4.17
C ALA A 239 -2.99 -18.49 3.81
N LEU A 240 -3.03 -19.37 4.82
CA LEU A 240 -3.21 -20.81 4.62
C LEU A 240 -4.60 -21.14 4.04
N LEU A 241 -5.66 -20.48 4.53
CA LEU A 241 -7.02 -20.61 3.97
C LEU A 241 -7.10 -20.15 2.51
N GLU A 242 -6.31 -19.14 2.16
CA GLU A 242 -6.15 -18.69 0.78
C GLU A 242 -5.17 -19.58 -0.01
N GLY A 243 -4.77 -20.75 0.50
CA GLY A 243 -3.96 -21.75 -0.20
C GLY A 243 -2.47 -21.43 -0.31
N ALA A 244 -1.93 -20.54 0.54
CA ALA A 244 -0.48 -20.37 0.65
C ALA A 244 0.12 -21.55 1.42
N GLU A 245 1.17 -22.17 0.89
CA GLU A 245 1.91 -23.23 1.62
C GLU A 245 2.93 -22.64 2.59
N GLN A 246 3.39 -21.42 2.29
CA GLN A 246 4.49 -20.77 2.99
C GLN A 246 4.18 -19.30 3.21
N VAL A 247 4.63 -18.75 4.33
CA VAL A 247 4.48 -17.34 4.67
C VAL A 247 5.85 -16.71 4.90
N TYR A 248 6.09 -15.56 4.28
CA TYR A 248 7.37 -14.86 4.31
C TYR A 248 7.26 -13.50 4.97
N VAL A 249 8.32 -13.09 5.66
CA VAL A 249 8.43 -11.75 6.26
C VAL A 249 9.89 -11.28 6.21
N HIS A 250 10.09 -9.99 5.93
CA HIS A 250 11.38 -9.35 6.10
C HIS A 250 11.48 -8.68 7.48
N VAL A 251 12.64 -8.83 8.13
CA VAL A 251 12.93 -8.16 9.39
C VAL A 251 14.30 -7.50 9.35
N HIS A 252 14.41 -6.29 9.86
CA HIS A 252 15.69 -5.58 9.94
C HIS A 252 16.63 -6.26 10.97
N ARG A 253 17.92 -6.38 10.67
CA ARG A 253 18.93 -7.06 11.52
C ARG A 253 19.05 -6.44 12.93
N LYS A 254 18.77 -5.14 13.03
CA LYS A 254 18.73 -4.38 14.31
C LYS A 254 17.41 -4.51 15.08
N ASN A 255 16.33 -5.01 14.47
CA ASN A 255 15.02 -5.13 15.12
C ASN A 255 14.91 -6.43 15.93
N LYS A 256 15.59 -6.46 17.08
CA LYS A 256 15.61 -7.61 17.99
C LYS A 256 14.22 -8.02 18.51
N PRO A 257 13.31 -7.09 18.88
CA PRO A 257 11.96 -7.46 19.30
C PRO A 257 11.18 -8.22 18.23
N ALA A 258 11.26 -7.79 16.96
CA ALA A 258 10.57 -8.46 15.86
C ALA A 258 11.20 -9.83 15.54
N GLN A 259 12.53 -9.94 15.55
CA GLN A 259 13.22 -11.22 15.37
C GLN A 259 12.78 -12.25 16.43
N GLU A 260 12.70 -11.83 17.68
CA GLU A 260 12.26 -12.69 18.78
C GLU A 260 10.78 -13.08 18.65
N LEU A 261 9.92 -12.15 18.23
CA LEU A 261 8.52 -12.43 17.93
C LEU A 261 8.41 -13.52 16.85
N TYR A 262 9.07 -13.34 15.70
CA TYR A 262 8.97 -14.27 14.58
C TYR A 262 9.55 -15.65 14.92
N ARG A 263 10.68 -15.69 15.65
CA ARG A 263 11.27 -16.95 16.15
C ARG A 263 10.30 -17.73 17.03
N LYS A 264 9.64 -17.05 17.98
CA LYS A 264 8.62 -17.66 18.85
C LYS A 264 7.40 -18.18 18.09
N MET A 265 7.13 -17.62 16.92
CA MET A 265 6.05 -18.04 16.04
C MET A 265 6.46 -19.14 15.05
N GLY A 266 7.68 -19.66 15.14
CA GLY A 266 8.16 -20.75 14.27
C GLY A 266 8.67 -20.29 12.91
N PHE A 267 8.97 -19.01 12.73
CA PHE A 267 9.66 -18.56 11.52
C PHE A 267 11.15 -18.90 11.57
N GLU A 268 11.65 -19.39 10.45
CA GLU A 268 13.04 -19.76 10.24
C GLU A 268 13.70 -18.81 9.23
N MET A 269 15.01 -18.61 9.34
CA MET A 269 15.76 -17.78 8.40
C MET A 269 15.96 -18.51 7.07
N VAL A 270 15.78 -17.81 5.95
CA VAL A 270 16.11 -18.33 4.61
C VAL A 270 17.58 -18.04 4.34
N GLU A 271 18.46 -18.98 4.69
CA GLU A 271 19.92 -18.80 4.61
C GLU A 271 20.40 -18.36 3.22
N LYS A 272 19.80 -18.92 2.16
CA LYS A 272 20.10 -18.59 0.76
C LYS A 272 19.89 -17.12 0.41
N ALA A 273 18.99 -16.42 1.11
CA ALA A 273 18.71 -15.01 0.89
C ALA A 273 19.69 -14.08 1.65
N THR A 274 20.53 -14.63 2.53
CA THR A 274 21.36 -13.83 3.45
C THR A 274 22.35 -12.94 2.72
N SER A 275 22.98 -13.44 1.66
CA SER A 275 23.98 -12.70 0.87
C SER A 275 23.38 -11.52 0.11
N GLN A 276 22.20 -11.69 -0.51
CA GLN A 276 21.49 -10.63 -1.22
C GLN A 276 21.00 -9.52 -0.26
N LEU A 277 20.60 -9.91 0.96
CA LEU A 277 19.98 -8.99 1.92
C LEU A 277 20.98 -8.34 2.91
N GLU A 278 22.28 -8.58 2.73
CA GLU A 278 23.33 -7.91 3.51
C GLU A 278 23.35 -6.40 3.28
N GLU A 279 23.23 -5.97 2.02
CA GLU A 279 23.19 -4.55 1.66
C GLU A 279 21.97 -3.85 2.28
N GLU A 280 20.83 -4.52 2.29
CA GLU A 280 19.57 -3.98 2.85
C GLU A 280 19.47 -4.11 4.37
N GLN A 281 20.45 -4.76 5.03
CA GLN A 281 20.45 -4.99 6.48
C GLN A 281 19.17 -5.67 6.99
N THR A 282 18.63 -6.60 6.20
CA THR A 282 17.44 -7.40 6.56
C THR A 282 17.74 -8.90 6.58
N TYR A 283 16.82 -9.66 7.16
CA TYR A 283 16.69 -11.10 7.04
C TYR A 283 15.34 -11.42 6.42
N LEU A 284 15.32 -12.38 5.49
CA LEU A 284 14.09 -13.03 5.03
C LEU A 284 13.81 -14.22 5.94
N LEU A 285 12.64 -14.24 6.55
CA LEU A 285 12.15 -15.34 7.36
C LEU A 285 10.98 -16.03 6.68
N ARG A 286 10.85 -17.33 6.92
CA ARG A 286 9.82 -18.19 6.35
C ARG A 286 9.15 -19.02 7.44
N PHE A 287 7.83 -19.08 7.39
CA PHE A 287 6.99 -20.03 8.11
C PHE A 287 6.45 -21.05 7.11
N LYS A 288 6.57 -22.34 7.44
CA LYS A 288 5.97 -23.45 6.70
C LYS A 288 4.93 -24.09 7.60
N ALA A 289 3.70 -24.22 7.09
CA ALA A 289 2.61 -24.89 7.80
C ALA A 289 2.81 -26.41 7.85
#